data_AF-A0AAW9JA29-F1
#
_entry.id   AF-A0AAW9JA29-F1
#
_cell.length_a   1.000
_cell.length_b   1.000
_cell.length_c   1.000
_cell.angle_alpha   90.00
_cell.angle_beta   90.00
_cell.angle_gamma   90.00
#
_symmetry.space_group_name_H-M   'P 1'
#
loop_
_entity.id
_entity.type
_entity.pdbx_description
1 polymer ?
#
loop_
_entity_poly.entity_id
_entity_poly.type
_entity_poly.pdbx_seq_one_letter_code
_entity_poly.pdbx_strand_id
1 'polypeptide(L)'
;MKLLAVTSCPVGIAHTYIAAEKLNKMAKKMGVEIKVETQGSTGAENIITDEDIREADGVIIAADKAVNLDRFEGMAIYECPIAKSIKE
;
A
#
# COMPACT_ATOMS: atom_id res chain seq x y z
N MET A 1 -6.79 -0.80 14.93
CA MET A 1 -7.01 -0.23 13.59
C MET A 1 -5.92 -0.77 12.70
N LYS A 2 -6.31 -1.51 11.67
CA LYS A 2 -5.39 -2.18 10.75
C LYS A 2 -5.59 -1.60 9.36
N LEU A 3 -4.52 -1.11 8.76
CA LEU A 3 -4.54 -0.50 7.44
C LEU A 3 -3.77 -1.38 6.47
N LEU A 4 -4.23 -1.41 5.24
CA LEU A 4 -3.51 -2.03 4.14
C LEU A 4 -2.98 -0.95 3.24
N ALA A 5 -1.83 -1.20 2.61
CA ALA A 5 -1.36 -0.35 1.56
C ALA A 5 -0.76 -1.15 0.41
N VAL A 6 -0.94 -0.65 -0.81
CA VAL A 6 -0.32 -1.21 -2.01
C VAL A 6 0.53 -0.12 -2.63
N THR A 7 1.82 -0.38 -2.83
CA THR A 7 2.73 0.54 -3.52
C THR A 7 3.13 -0.04 -4.87
N SER A 8 3.05 0.74 -5.95
CA SER A 8 3.52 0.28 -7.27
C SER A 8 4.13 1.39 -8.13
N CYS A 9 5.38 1.21 -8.55
CA CYS A 9 6.07 2.12 -9.46
C CYS A 9 6.49 1.37 -10.74
N PRO A 10 6.09 1.84 -11.94
CA PRO A 10 6.51 1.22 -13.20
C PRO A 10 8.01 1.46 -13.51
N VAL A 11 8.61 2.52 -12.93
CA VAL A 11 9.97 2.98 -13.25
C VAL A 11 11.05 2.18 -12.50
N GLY A 12 10.70 1.44 -11.44
CA GLY A 12 11.63 0.60 -10.69
C GLY A 12 11.21 0.35 -9.25
N ILE A 13 12.03 -0.37 -8.50
CA ILE A 13 11.70 -0.79 -7.11
C ILE A 13 11.96 0.30 -6.05
N ALA A 14 12.82 1.28 -6.34
CA ALA A 14 13.27 2.26 -5.33
C ALA A 14 12.10 3.06 -4.72
N HIS A 15 11.25 3.67 -5.55
CA HIS A 15 10.10 4.43 -5.07
C HIS A 15 9.09 3.55 -4.34
N THR A 16 8.90 2.30 -4.79
CA THR A 16 8.01 1.32 -4.17
C THR A 16 8.41 1.02 -2.72
N TYR A 17 9.70 0.76 -2.46
CA TYR A 17 10.21 0.54 -1.10
C TYR A 17 10.21 1.81 -0.26
N ILE A 18 10.59 2.96 -0.83
CA ILE A 18 10.60 4.24 -0.10
C ILE A 18 9.18 4.60 0.38
N ALA A 19 8.18 4.44 -0.49
CA ALA A 19 6.78 4.62 -0.13
C ALA A 19 6.36 3.66 0.99
N ALA A 20 6.72 2.38 0.87
CA ALA A 20 6.38 1.37 1.88
C ALA A 20 7.03 1.62 3.25
N GLU A 21 8.29 2.03 3.29
CA GLU A 21 8.95 2.43 4.52
C GLU A 21 8.31 3.67 5.15
N LYS A 22 7.96 4.67 4.34
CA LYS A 22 7.32 5.90 4.85
C LYS A 22 5.95 5.61 5.44
N LEU A 23 5.13 4.83 4.74
CA LEU A 23 3.83 4.38 5.22
C LEU A 23 3.95 3.63 6.55
N ASN A 24 4.90 2.68 6.64
CA ASN A 24 5.19 1.97 7.89
C ASN A 24 5.62 2.91 9.03
N LYS A 25 6.51 3.86 8.74
CA LYS A 25 6.97 4.85 9.74
C LYS A 25 5.83 5.74 10.22
N MET A 26 4.95 6.17 9.32
CA MET A 26 3.80 7.02 9.63
C MET A 26 2.79 6.25 10.49
N ALA A 27 2.44 5.03 10.09
CA ALA A 27 1.54 4.16 10.84
C ALA A 27 2.10 3.85 12.25
N LYS A 28 3.39 3.53 12.36
CA LYS A 28 4.06 3.33 13.64
C LYS A 28 4.04 4.57 14.53
N LYS A 29 4.19 5.77 13.95
CA LYS A 29 4.06 7.04 14.69
C LYS A 29 2.64 7.28 15.19
N MET A 30 1.64 6.87 14.41
CA MET A 30 0.22 6.99 14.77
C MET A 30 -0.27 5.85 15.68
N GLY A 31 0.56 4.83 15.94
CA GLY A 31 0.17 3.65 16.72
C GLY A 31 -0.81 2.72 15.97
N VAL A 32 -0.79 2.76 14.64
CA VAL A 32 -1.65 1.96 13.76
C VAL A 32 -0.83 0.85 13.12
N GLU A 33 -1.41 -0.34 12.97
CA GLU A 33 -0.78 -1.42 12.21
C GLU A 33 -1.05 -1.23 10.73
N ILE A 34 0.01 -1.27 9.91
CA ILE A 34 -0.11 -1.19 8.46
C ILE A 34 0.63 -2.35 7.80
N LYS A 35 0.00 -2.96 6.80
CA LYS A 35 0.64 -3.96 5.94
C LYS A 35 0.78 -3.38 4.54
N VAL A 36 2.02 -3.26 4.08
CA VAL A 36 2.32 -2.70 2.75
C VAL A 36 2.74 -3.80 1.79
N GLU A 37 1.97 -3.99 0.73
CA GLU A 37 2.31 -4.80 -0.43
C GLU A 37 3.09 -3.95 -1.43
N THR A 38 4.27 -4.42 -1.83
CA THR A 38 5.15 -3.71 -2.76
C THR A 38 5.14 -4.41 -4.11
N GLN A 39 4.63 -3.74 -5.14
CA GLN A 39 4.63 -4.23 -6.53
C GLN A 39 5.66 -3.51 -7.38
N GLY A 40 6.83 -4.14 -7.54
CA GLY A 40 7.92 -3.65 -8.35
C GLY A 40 8.05 -4.37 -9.69
N SER A 41 9.06 -3.98 -10.47
CA SER A 41 9.41 -4.62 -11.75
C SER A 41 9.79 -6.10 -11.60
N THR A 42 10.29 -6.50 -10.43
CA THR A 42 10.69 -7.88 -10.10
C THR A 42 9.51 -8.75 -9.65
N GLY A 43 8.38 -8.14 -9.26
CA GLY A 43 7.22 -8.85 -8.74
C GLY A 43 6.54 -8.13 -7.57
N ALA A 44 5.50 -8.78 -7.04
CA ALA A 44 4.82 -8.36 -5.82
C ALA A 44 5.44 -9.05 -4.61
N GLU A 45 5.75 -8.28 -3.58
CA GLU A 45 6.22 -8.75 -2.28
C GLU A 45 5.25 -8.33 -1.18
N ASN A 46 5.23 -9.12 -0.10
CA ASN A 46 4.36 -8.91 1.05
C ASN A 46 2.87 -8.86 0.68
N ILE A 47 2.47 -9.79 -0.20
CA ILE A 47 1.13 -9.86 -0.78
C ILE A 47 0.07 -9.88 0.31
N ILE A 48 -0.93 -9.01 0.17
CA ILE A 48 -2.08 -8.93 1.05
C ILE A 48 -2.98 -10.14 0.81
N THR A 49 -3.32 -10.81 1.91
CA THR A 49 -4.22 -11.97 1.88
C THR A 49 -5.67 -11.54 2.10
N ASP A 50 -6.63 -12.40 1.76
CA ASP A 50 -8.05 -12.12 2.02
C ASP A 50 -8.33 -11.90 3.51
N GLU A 51 -7.57 -12.57 4.37
CA GLU A 51 -7.67 -12.44 5.82
C GLU A 51 -7.24 -11.05 6.30
N ASP A 52 -6.15 -10.51 5.73
CA ASP A 52 -5.73 -9.13 6.01
C ASP A 52 -6.79 -8.11 5.60
N ILE A 53 -7.47 -8.34 4.48
CA ILE A 53 -8.54 -7.48 3.94
C ILE A 53 -9.75 -7.50 4.88
N ARG A 54 -10.11 -8.67 5.41
CA ARG A 54 -11.21 -8.78 6.38
C ARG A 54 -10.95 -8.10 7.71
N GLU A 55 -9.70 -8.11 8.17
CA GLU A 55 -9.31 -7.47 9.43
C GLU A 55 -9.03 -5.97 9.28
N ALA A 56 -8.87 -5.47 8.06
CA ALA A 56 -8.49 -4.09 7.82
C ALA A 56 -9.69 -3.14 7.86
N ASP A 57 -9.44 -1.94 8.37
CA ASP A 57 -10.40 -0.83 8.38
C ASP A 57 -10.40 -0.06 7.04
N GLY A 58 -9.31 -0.13 6.29
CA GLY A 58 -9.17 0.58 5.03
C GLY A 58 -7.89 0.23 4.27
N VAL A 59 -7.86 0.60 2.99
CA VAL A 59 -6.72 0.37 2.10
C VAL A 59 -6.24 1.67 1.45
N ILE A 60 -4.92 1.81 1.36
CA ILE A 60 -4.22 2.94 0.75
C ILE A 60 -3.52 2.43 -0.51
N ILE A 61 -3.78 3.04 -1.65
CA ILE A 61 -3.27 2.59 -2.93
C ILE A 61 -2.36 3.68 -3.47
N ALA A 62 -1.07 3.50 -3.24
CA ALA A 62 0.00 4.38 -3.64
C ALA A 62 0.68 3.85 -4.92
N ALA A 63 -0.01 3.93 -6.05
CA ALA A 63 0.43 3.31 -7.29
C ALA A 63 0.32 4.27 -8.47
N ASP A 64 1.34 4.28 -9.32
CA ASP A 64 1.33 4.98 -10.62
C ASP A 64 0.87 4.05 -11.77
N LYS A 65 0.59 2.78 -11.46
CA LYS A 65 0.07 1.77 -12.38
C LYS A 65 -1.26 1.25 -11.87
N ALA A 66 -2.15 0.85 -12.80
CA ALA A 66 -3.37 0.15 -12.46
C ALA A 66 -3.07 -1.13 -11.66
N VAL A 67 -3.57 -1.17 -10.43
CA VAL A 67 -3.52 -2.32 -9.52
C VAL A 67 -4.91 -2.92 -9.40
N ASN A 68 -4.98 -4.21 -9.13
CA ASN A 68 -6.25 -4.91 -9.06
C ASN A 68 -6.98 -4.55 -7.76
N LEU A 69 -8.07 -3.78 -7.90
CA LEU A 69 -8.88 -3.28 -6.79
C LEU A 69 -10.01 -4.21 -6.39
N ASP A 70 -10.29 -5.24 -7.20
CA ASP A 70 -11.41 -6.16 -7.05
C ASP A 70 -11.42 -6.84 -5.67
N ARG A 71 -10.24 -7.08 -5.12
CA ARG A 71 -10.06 -7.68 -3.77
C ARG A 71 -10.42 -6.74 -2.63
N PHE A 72 -10.46 -5.43 -2.86
CA PHE A 72 -10.77 -4.41 -1.87
C PHE A 72 -12.17 -3.82 -2.06
N GLU A 73 -12.99 -4.43 -2.91
CA GLU A 73 -14.33 -3.95 -3.22
C GLU A 73 -15.20 -3.90 -1.96
N GLY A 74 -15.85 -2.74 -1.73
CA GLY A 74 -16.66 -2.50 -0.52
C GLY A 74 -15.89 -1.96 0.69
N MET A 75 -14.56 -1.83 0.63
CA MET A 75 -13.75 -1.19 1.67
C MET A 75 -13.52 0.30 1.42
N ALA A 76 -13.03 1.01 2.44
CA ALA A 76 -12.54 2.38 2.28
C ALA A 76 -11.20 2.37 1.51
N ILE A 77 -11.26 2.71 0.21
CA ILE A 77 -10.09 2.79 -0.68
C ILE A 77 -9.64 4.25 -0.79
N TYR A 78 -8.36 4.52 -0.53
CA TYR A 78 -7.72 5.80 -0.80
C TYR A 78 -6.64 5.65 -1.88
N GLU A 79 -6.92 6.08 -3.10
CA GLU A 79 -5.96 6.06 -4.20
C GLU A 79 -5.13 7.34 -4.28
N CYS A 80 -3.84 7.19 -4.59
CA CYS A 80 -2.88 8.28 -4.60
C CYS A 80 -1.67 7.92 -5.47
N PRO A 81 -1.06 8.89 -6.19
CA PRO A 81 0.19 8.64 -6.90
C PRO A 81 1.35 8.34 -5.94
N ILE A 82 2.32 7.54 -6.37
CA ILE A 82 3.42 7.10 -5.48
C ILE A 82 4.27 8.28 -5.01
N ALA A 83 4.43 9.27 -5.87
CA ALA A 83 5.14 10.51 -5.54
C ALA A 83 4.54 11.24 -4.32
N LYS A 84 3.22 11.13 -4.12
CA LYS A 84 2.53 11.77 -2.99
C LYS A 84 2.69 10.95 -1.71
N SER A 85 2.62 9.61 -1.78
CA SER A 85 2.93 8.73 -0.63
C SER A 85 4.36 8.88 -0.09
N ILE A 86 5.29 9.39 -0.92
CA ILE A 86 6.65 9.70 -0.50
C ILE A 86 6.74 11.11 0.09
N LYS A 87 5.86 12.05 -0.27
CA LYS A 87 5.95 13.44 0.20
C LYS A 87 5.14 13.72 1.46
N GLU A 88 3.98 13.08 1.59
CA GLU A 88 2.92 13.36 2.59
C GLU A 88 2.33 12.06 3.14
#